data_AF-A0A165XRN1-F1
#
_entry.id   AF-A0A165XRN1-F1
#
_cell.length_a   1.000
_cell.length_b   1.000
_cell.length_c   1.000
_cell.angle_alpha   90.00
_cell.angle_beta   90.00
_cell.angle_gamma   90.00
#
_symmetry.space_group_name_H-M   'P 1'
#
loop_
_entity.id
_entity.type
_entity.pdbx_description
1 polymer ?
#
loop_
_entity_poly.entity_id
_entity_poly.type
_entity_poly.pdbx_seq_one_letter_code
_entity_poly.pdbx_strand_id
1 'polypeptide(L)'
;MVQIVNALTVKQEIGSPMACAYLLGHPDHYTNYKFRPFYWRMFVGEVKRAWGLITEDNTSEEPVVVLSRKKGEVIALSPIIDYNLRNSALEHMSLYDWM
;
A
#
# COMPACT_ATOMS: atom_id res chain seq x y z
N MET A 1 -29.22 14.45 -19.59
CA MET A 1 -28.42 13.43 -18.86
C MET A 1 -28.50 12.06 -19.55
N VAL A 2 -29.69 11.49 -19.76
CA VAL A 2 -29.88 10.16 -20.39
C VAL A 2 -29.24 10.02 -21.77
N GLN A 3 -29.33 11.04 -22.63
CA GLN A 3 -28.73 11.00 -23.97
C GLN A 3 -27.19 10.94 -23.95
N ILE A 4 -26.56 11.58 -22.96
CA ILE A 4 -25.10 11.58 -22.78
C ILE A 4 -24.63 10.21 -22.28
N VAL A 5 -25.37 9.63 -21.33
CA VAL A 5 -25.12 8.27 -20.82
C VAL A 5 -25.19 7.26 -21.97
N ASN A 6 -26.28 7.28 -22.75
CA ASN A 6 -26.44 6.37 -23.88
C ASN A 6 -25.33 6.49 -24.94
N ALA A 7 -24.80 7.69 -25.17
CA ALA A 7 -23.68 7.89 -26.08
C ALA A 7 -22.35 7.31 -25.52
N LEU A 8 -22.14 7.37 -24.20
CA LEU A 8 -20.97 6.81 -23.52
C LEU A 8 -21.02 5.28 -23.45
N THR A 9 -22.18 4.69 -23.11
CA THR A 9 -22.38 3.23 -23.06
C THR A 9 -22.11 2.55 -24.41
N VAL A 10 -22.35 3.24 -25.53
CA VAL A 10 -22.10 2.72 -26.88
C VAL A 10 -20.60 2.78 -27.26
N LYS A 11 -19.83 3.66 -26.62
CA LYS A 11 -18.41 3.91 -26.92
C LYS A 11 -17.46 3.20 -25.96
N GLN A 12 -17.94 2.84 -24.78
CA GLN A 12 -17.15 2.39 -23.65
C GLN A 12 -17.87 1.16 -23.07
N GLU A 13 -17.16 0.05 -22.82
CA GLU A 13 -17.73 -1.20 -22.29
C GLU A 13 -18.21 -1.10 -20.82
N ILE A 14 -18.63 0.09 -20.40
CA ILE A 14 -19.17 0.38 -19.07
C ILE A 14 -20.69 0.44 -19.16
N GLY A 15 -21.39 -0.20 -18.22
CA GLY A 15 -22.84 -0.17 -18.18
C GLY A 15 -23.39 1.24 -17.89
N SER A 16 -24.60 1.54 -18.37
CA SER A 16 -25.27 2.83 -18.12
C SER A 16 -25.32 3.24 -16.64
N PRO A 17 -25.51 2.33 -15.65
CA PRO A 17 -25.43 2.70 -14.24
C PRO A 17 -24.05 3.22 -13.80
N MET A 18 -22.97 2.64 -14.34
CA MET A 18 -21.59 3.04 -14.05
C MET A 18 -21.26 4.39 -14.68
N ALA A 19 -21.70 4.63 -15.92
CA ALA A 19 -21.57 5.93 -16.58
C ALA A 19 -22.33 7.04 -15.84
N CYS A 20 -23.55 6.76 -15.35
CA CYS A 20 -24.29 7.68 -14.48
C CYS A 20 -23.54 7.98 -13.18
N ALA A 21 -22.94 6.95 -12.55
CA ALA A 21 -22.20 7.11 -11.30
C ALA A 21 -21.01 8.07 -11.45
N TYR A 22 -20.23 7.94 -12.54
CA TYR A 22 -19.13 8.86 -12.83
C TYR A 22 -19.62 10.28 -13.13
N LEU A 23 -20.70 10.45 -13.90
CA LEU A 23 -21.27 11.76 -14.21
C LEU A 23 -21.79 12.49 -12.97
N LEU A 24 -22.20 11.75 -11.94
CA LEU A 24 -22.62 12.26 -10.64
C LEU A 24 -21.45 12.44 -9.65
N GLY A 25 -20.22 12.10 -10.06
CA GLY A 25 -19.02 12.23 -9.23
C GLY A 25 -18.94 11.19 -8.11
N HIS A 26 -19.67 10.06 -8.23
CA HIS A 26 -19.55 8.99 -7.25
C HIS A 26 -18.20 8.26 -7.37
N PRO A 27 -17.55 7.93 -6.25
CA PRO A 27 -16.31 7.16 -6.26
C PRO A 27 -16.57 5.73 -6.73
N ASP A 28 -15.60 5.16 -7.44
CA ASP A 28 -15.65 3.79 -7.97
C ASP A 28 -15.62 2.70 -6.88
N HIS A 29 -15.35 3.10 -5.64
CA HIS A 29 -15.21 2.19 -4.51
C HIS A 29 -16.23 2.56 -3.42
N TYR A 30 -17.28 1.75 -3.30
CA TYR A 30 -18.30 1.89 -2.27
C TYR A 30 -17.88 1.13 -1.01
N THR A 31 -17.24 1.82 -0.09
CA THR A 31 -16.91 1.27 1.22
C THR A 31 -16.93 2.37 2.27
N ASN A 32 -17.56 2.08 3.41
CA ASN A 32 -17.54 2.95 4.59
C ASN A 32 -16.17 2.98 5.27
N TYR A 33 -15.26 2.06 4.92
CA TYR A 33 -13.92 1.97 5.48
C TYR A 33 -12.83 1.89 4.39
N LYS A 34 -11.69 2.51 4.63
CA LYS A 34 -10.51 2.36 3.78
C LYS A 34 -9.60 1.30 4.41
N PHE A 35 -9.44 0.17 3.72
CA PHE A 35 -8.46 -0.83 4.11
C PHE A 35 -7.12 -0.48 3.47
N ARG A 36 -6.07 -0.41 4.30
CA ARG A 36 -4.68 -0.25 3.85
C ARG A 36 -3.96 -1.58 4.04
N PRO A 37 -3.20 -2.08 3.04
CA PRO A 37 -2.43 -3.30 3.21
C PRO A 37 -1.33 -3.04 4.23
N PHE A 38 -1.41 -3.67 5.42
CA PHE A 38 -0.38 -3.54 6.46
C PHE A 38 0.48 -4.80 6.56
N TYR A 39 1.80 -4.66 6.37
CA TYR A 39 2.76 -5.76 6.48
C TYR A 39 3.05 -6.12 7.95
N TRP A 40 2.03 -6.62 8.66
CA TRP A 40 2.04 -6.88 10.10
C TRP A 40 3.24 -7.70 10.56
N ARG A 41 3.53 -8.82 9.87
CA ARG A 41 4.64 -9.71 10.25
C ARG A 41 5.99 -9.02 10.19
N MET A 42 6.22 -8.20 9.16
CA MET A 42 7.47 -7.47 9.01
C MET A 42 7.61 -6.42 10.12
N PHE A 43 6.56 -5.65 10.38
CA PHE A 43 6.55 -4.65 11.44
C PHE A 43 6.80 -5.25 12.83
N VAL A 44 6.07 -6.32 13.18
CA VAL A 44 6.25 -6.99 14.48
C VAL A 44 7.62 -7.63 14.60
N GLY A 45 8.12 -8.25 13.55
CA GLY A 45 9.49 -8.79 13.53
C GLY A 45 10.52 -7.71 13.83
N GLU A 46 10.31 -6.52 13.28
CA GLU A 46 11.24 -5.41 13.50
C GLU A 46 11.18 -4.81 14.92
N VAL A 47 9.96 -4.70 15.46
CA VAL A 47 9.75 -4.34 16.88
C VAL A 47 10.40 -5.39 17.78
N LYS A 48 10.19 -6.69 17.53
CA LYS A 48 10.82 -7.75 18.31
C LYS A 48 12.35 -7.68 18.26
N ARG A 49 12.93 -7.35 17.08
CA ARG A 49 14.37 -7.14 16.92
C ARG A 49 14.87 -5.96 17.74
N ALA A 50 14.21 -4.81 17.65
CA ALA A 50 14.60 -3.60 18.37
C ALA A 50 14.51 -3.76 19.90
N TRP A 51 13.59 -4.58 20.39
CA TRP A 51 13.44 -4.91 21.82
C TRP A 51 14.27 -6.12 22.28
N GLY A 52 15.04 -6.77 21.40
CA GLY A 52 15.86 -7.93 21.75
C GLY A 52 15.06 -9.18 22.14
N LEU A 53 13.82 -9.30 21.64
CA LEU A 53 12.91 -10.43 21.94
C LEU A 53 13.07 -11.60 20.94
N ILE A 54 14.07 -11.52 20.06
CA ILE A 54 14.37 -12.58 19.10
C ILE A 54 15.28 -13.60 19.79
N THR A 55 14.71 -14.77 20.08
CA THR A 55 15.42 -15.96 20.57
C THR A 55 15.67 -16.91 19.40
N GLU A 56 16.62 -17.83 19.54
CA GLU A 56 16.97 -18.83 18.52
C GLU A 56 15.73 -19.63 18.02
N ASP A 57 14.76 -19.89 18.90
CA ASP A 57 13.49 -20.56 18.58
C ASP A 57 12.55 -19.73 17.68
N ASN A 58 12.68 -18.39 17.68
CA ASN A 58 11.81 -17.45 16.96
C ASN A 58 12.48 -16.79 15.75
N THR A 59 13.58 -17.36 15.25
CA THR A 59 14.32 -16.84 14.08
C THR A 59 13.43 -16.63 12.84
N SER A 60 12.34 -17.39 12.70
CA SER A 60 11.37 -17.24 11.61
C SER A 60 10.56 -15.92 11.64
N GLU A 61 10.63 -15.18 12.74
CA GLU A 61 9.98 -13.88 12.92
C GLU A 61 10.89 -12.71 12.53
N GLU A 62 12.15 -12.96 12.14
CA GLU A 62 13.03 -11.91 11.66
C GLU A 62 12.49 -11.24 10.40
N PRO A 63 12.63 -9.90 10.29
CA PRO A 63 12.16 -9.16 9.13
C PRO A 63 12.97 -9.58 7.89
N VAL A 64 12.29 -10.25 6.96
CA VAL A 64 12.89 -10.67 5.69
C VAL A 64 13.17 -9.45 4.82
N VAL A 65 14.42 -9.35 4.34
CA VAL A 65 14.84 -8.33 3.36
C VAL A 65 15.03 -8.97 2.00
N VAL A 66 14.60 -8.28 0.94
CA VAL A 66 14.86 -8.71 -0.43
C VAL A 66 16.16 -8.08 -0.90
N LEU A 67 17.15 -8.89 -1.23
CA LEU A 67 18.40 -8.39 -1.80
C LEU A 67 18.22 -8.15 -3.31
N SER A 68 18.48 -6.93 -3.75
CA SER A 68 18.49 -6.56 -5.17
C SER A 68 19.87 -6.06 -5.57
N ARG A 69 20.32 -6.40 -6.78
CA ARG A 69 21.60 -5.92 -7.30
C ARG A 69 21.34 -4.84 -8.35
N LYS A 70 21.82 -3.61 -8.10
CA LYS A 70 21.79 -2.49 -9.05
C LYS A 70 23.20 -1.95 -9.25
N LYS A 71 23.62 -1.81 -10.51
CA LYS A 71 24.93 -1.21 -10.89
C LYS A 71 26.15 -1.81 -10.18
N GLY A 72 26.12 -3.10 -9.85
CA GLY A 72 27.20 -3.79 -9.15
C GLY A 72 27.12 -3.72 -7.61
N GLU A 73 26.19 -2.93 -7.06
CA GLU A 73 25.97 -2.80 -5.63
C GLU A 73 24.76 -3.66 -5.19
N VAL A 74 24.87 -4.29 -4.02
CA VAL A 74 23.80 -5.09 -3.42
C VAL A 74 23.05 -4.21 -2.43
N ILE A 75 21.78 -3.97 -2.71
CA ILE A 75 20.88 -3.17 -1.86
C ILE A 75 19.84 -4.08 -1.21
N ALA A 76 19.57 -3.84 0.08
CA ALA A 76 18.48 -4.48 0.80
C ALA A 76 17.20 -3.65 0.59
N LEU A 77 16.12 -4.32 0.17
CA LEU A 77 14.80 -3.72 -0.04
C LEU A 77 13.83 -4.33 0.98
N SER A 78 13.16 -3.45 1.72
CA SER A 78 12.05 -3.82 2.61
C SER A 78 11.15 -2.60 2.82
N PRO A 79 9.83 -2.78 2.92
CA PRO A 79 8.90 -1.70 3.26
C PRO A 79 9.27 -0.97 4.57
N ILE A 80 9.90 -1.69 5.50
CA ILE A 80 10.34 -1.11 6.78
C ILE A 80 11.52 -0.17 6.57
N ILE A 81 12.48 -0.57 5.73
CA ILE A 81 13.66 0.26 5.40
C ILE A 81 13.21 1.56 4.75
N ASP A 82 12.21 1.48 3.86
CA ASP A 82 11.65 2.64 3.16
C ASP A 82 11.04 3.66 4.13
N TYR A 83 10.25 3.19 5.12
CA TYR A 83 9.70 4.04 6.16
C TYR A 83 10.76 4.63 7.10
N ASN A 84 11.79 3.85 7.45
CA ASN A 84 12.88 4.30 8.33
C ASN A 84 13.82 5.31 7.65
N LEU A 85 14.07 5.15 6.35
CA LEU A 85 14.94 6.02 5.55
C LEU A 85 14.16 7.17 4.87
N ARG A 86 12.92 7.43 5.30
CA ARG A 86 12.10 8.50 4.74
C ARG A 86 12.76 9.87 4.93
N ASN A 87 12.50 10.77 3.99
CA ASN A 87 12.99 12.14 4.05
C ASN A 87 12.42 12.86 5.30
N SER A 88 13.18 13.79 5.88
CA SER A 88 12.74 14.60 7.04
C SER A 88 11.46 15.39 6.75
N ALA A 89 11.21 15.76 5.50
CA ALA A 89 9.94 16.37 5.09
C ALA A 89 8.71 15.48 5.40
N LEU A 90 8.89 14.16 5.48
CA LEU A 90 7.85 13.16 5.74
C LEU A 90 7.91 12.60 7.16
N GLU A 91 8.67 13.23 8.06
CA GLU A 91 8.82 12.75 9.43
C GLU A 91 7.51 12.76 10.20
N HIS A 92 6.66 13.76 9.92
CA HIS A 92 5.31 13.92 10.46
C HIS A 92 4.29 12.88 9.96
N MET A 93 4.61 12.13 8.90
CA MET A 93 3.73 11.11 8.35
C MET A 93 3.79 9.85 9.20
N SER A 94 2.62 9.37 9.64
CA SER A 94 2.54 8.12 10.38
C SER A 94 2.80 6.92 9.45
N LEU A 95 3.20 5.78 10.02
CA LEU A 95 3.32 4.52 9.26
C LEU A 95 2.01 4.14 8.58
N TYR A 96 0.87 4.47 9.19
CA TYR A 96 -0.44 4.19 8.61
C TYR A 96 -0.71 5.02 7.36
N ASP A 97 -0.30 6.29 7.35
CA ASP A 97 -0.46 7.18 6.20
C ASP A 97 0.57 6.91 5.09
N TRP A 98 1.73 6.34 5.44
CA TRP A 98 2.77 5.92 4.51
C TRP A 98 2.35 4.74 3.61
N MET A 99 1.47 3.88 4.11
CA MET A 99 1.02 2.64 3.46
C MET A 99 -0.21 2.86 2.57
#